data_AF-A0A1Q7V8T4-F1
#
_entry.id   AF-A0A1Q7V8T4-F1
#
_cell.length_a   1.000
_cell.length_b   1.000
_cell.length_c   1.000
_cell.angle_alpha   90.00
_cell.angle_beta   90.00
_cell.angle_gamma   90.00
#
_symmetry.space_group_name_H-M   'P 1'
#
loop_
_entity.id
_entity.type
_entity.pdbx_description
1 polymer ?
#
loop_
_entity_poly.entity_id
_entity_poly.type
_entity_poly.pdbx_seq_one_letter_code
_entity_poly.pdbx_strand_id
1 'polypeptide(L)'
;MMARHAEDPSLFGAAYERQSRQLPIIGEQKDIRYYASPAKSILNGPETTGMGFWSINPYVGCAFGCAYCYARYTHRWVMERAADDHKMVQELGEAYNKLPPWLAFERNIFVKKNAPEILSRTLRFGSDRHLRLLQGETIVIGTATDPYQPAERRFRITRGILEVLAEQLGFVDSYFVDHTRSRSCATHRAACTDARVTHPCALSSARSRHRSRHQLHARIARHHRQSF
;
A
#
# COMPACT_ATOMS: atom_id res chain seq x y z
N MET A 1 -17.76 -39.25 20.64
CA MET A 1 -16.54 -39.43 19.82
C MET A 1 -16.43 -38.20 18.91
N MET A 2 -15.77 -37.14 19.36
CA MET A 2 -15.68 -35.90 18.58
C MET A 2 -14.65 -36.08 17.47
N ALA A 3 -15.09 -35.91 16.23
CA ALA A 3 -14.24 -36.00 15.05
C ALA A 3 -13.14 -34.95 15.14
N ARG A 4 -11.88 -35.41 15.13
CA ARG A 4 -10.71 -34.55 15.02
C ARG A 4 -10.76 -33.90 13.63
N HIS A 5 -11.01 -32.60 13.57
CA HIS A 5 -10.79 -31.82 12.36
C HIS A 5 -9.32 -32.02 11.96
N ALA A 6 -9.09 -32.64 10.80
CA ALA A 6 -7.76 -32.78 10.24
C ALA A 6 -7.22 -31.38 9.93
N GLU A 7 -6.21 -30.95 10.68
CA GLU A 7 -5.50 -29.71 10.42
C GLU A 7 -4.79 -29.83 9.07
N ASP A 8 -5.11 -28.89 8.18
CA ASP A 8 -4.54 -28.78 6.84
C ASP A 8 -3.04 -28.42 6.94
N PRO A 9 -2.12 -29.25 6.41
CA PRO A 9 -0.67 -29.04 6.54
C PRO A 9 -0.16 -27.83 5.75
N SER A 10 -1.00 -27.17 4.96
CA SER A 10 -0.62 -25.97 4.23
C SER A 10 -0.64 -24.73 5.13
N LEU A 11 0.46 -23.96 5.13
CA LEU A 11 0.60 -22.70 5.89
C LEU A 11 -0.53 -21.68 5.61
N PHE A 12 -1.21 -21.84 4.48
CA PHE A 12 -2.29 -20.97 3.99
C PHE A 12 -3.66 -21.66 3.82
N GLY A 13 -3.78 -22.97 4.01
CA GLY A 13 -5.01 -23.75 3.78
C GLY A 13 -5.26 -24.12 2.31
N ALA A 14 -5.89 -25.27 2.06
CA ALA A 14 -6.21 -25.81 0.73
C ALA A 14 -7.20 -24.94 -0.07
N ALA A 15 -7.97 -24.08 0.61
CA ALA A 15 -8.84 -23.09 -0.03
C ALA A 15 -8.02 -21.93 -0.62
N TYR A 16 -7.01 -21.44 0.10
CA TYR A 16 -6.07 -20.43 -0.41
C TYR A 16 -5.25 -20.99 -1.56
N GLU A 17 -4.72 -22.21 -1.42
CA GLU A 17 -3.94 -22.83 -2.49
C GLU A 17 -4.76 -22.99 -3.76
N ARG A 18 -6.02 -23.42 -3.67
CA ARG A 18 -6.95 -23.45 -4.81
C ARG A 18 -7.19 -22.07 -5.42
N GLN A 19 -7.40 -21.04 -4.60
CA GLN A 19 -7.54 -19.65 -5.09
C GLN A 19 -6.23 -19.09 -5.67
N SER A 20 -5.07 -19.61 -5.26
CA SER A 20 -3.76 -19.19 -5.79
C SER A 20 -3.41 -19.81 -7.14
N ARG A 21 -4.14 -20.85 -7.56
CA ARG A 21 -3.93 -21.55 -8.83
C ARG A 21 -4.46 -20.78 -10.04
N GLN A 22 -5.38 -19.84 -9.84
CA GLN A 22 -5.95 -19.04 -10.91
C GLN A 22 -6.17 -17.60 -10.44
N LEU A 23 -6.31 -16.68 -11.38
CA LEU A 23 -6.66 -15.28 -11.12
C LEU A 23 -8.10 -15.05 -11.56
N PRO A 24 -9.11 -15.42 -10.73
CA PRO A 24 -10.50 -15.34 -11.13
C PRO A 24 -10.97 -13.89 -11.21
N ILE A 25 -11.91 -13.63 -12.12
CA ILE A 25 -12.59 -12.34 -12.21
C ILE A 25 -13.49 -12.18 -10.98
N ILE A 26 -13.35 -11.04 -10.31
CA ILE A 26 -14.10 -10.69 -9.10
C ILE A 26 -15.02 -9.49 -9.30
N GLY A 27 -14.98 -8.88 -10.49
CA GLY A 27 -15.85 -7.79 -10.85
C GLY A 27 -15.42 -7.12 -12.14
N GLU A 28 -16.33 -6.33 -12.70
CA GLU A 28 -16.11 -5.54 -13.90
C GLU A 28 -16.70 -4.14 -13.71
N GLN A 29 -16.02 -3.12 -14.22
CA GLN A 29 -16.48 -1.74 -14.24
C GLN A 29 -16.11 -1.10 -15.58
N LYS A 30 -17.13 -0.85 -16.41
CA LYS A 30 -16.95 -0.36 -17.79
C LYS A 30 -16.05 -1.33 -18.55
N ASP A 31 -14.89 -0.87 -19.01
CA ASP A 31 -13.88 -1.62 -19.73
C ASP A 31 -12.78 -2.22 -18.82
N ILE A 32 -12.93 -2.07 -17.49
CA ILE A 32 -11.98 -2.55 -16.49
C ILE A 32 -12.45 -3.85 -15.87
N ARG A 33 -11.60 -4.87 -15.90
CA ARG A 33 -11.77 -6.15 -15.23
C ARG A 33 -10.90 -6.21 -13.97
N TYR A 34 -11.48 -6.73 -12.91
CA TYR A 34 -10.81 -6.93 -11.63
C TYR A 34 -10.57 -8.42 -11.41
N TYR A 35 -9.32 -8.76 -11.07
CA TYR A 35 -8.89 -10.14 -10.83
C TYR A 35 -8.48 -10.31 -9.37
N ALA A 36 -8.93 -11.37 -8.70
CA ALA A 36 -8.40 -11.69 -7.38
C ALA A 36 -6.96 -12.21 -7.53
N SER A 37 -6.05 -11.60 -6.78
CA SER A 37 -4.65 -12.04 -6.69
C SER A 37 -4.32 -12.28 -5.22
N PRO A 38 -4.39 -13.53 -4.72
CA PRO A 38 -4.04 -13.82 -3.34
C PRO A 38 -2.55 -13.50 -3.10
N ALA A 39 -2.28 -12.62 -2.15
CA ALA A 39 -0.93 -12.25 -1.75
C ALA A 39 -0.37 -13.25 -0.74
N LYS A 40 0.92 -13.60 -0.85
CA LYS A 40 1.65 -14.37 0.18
C LYS A 40 2.26 -13.45 1.24
N SER A 41 2.71 -12.27 0.81
CA SER A 41 3.15 -11.16 1.65
C SER A 41 2.60 -9.87 1.05
N ILE A 42 2.36 -8.87 1.91
CA ILE A 42 1.88 -7.55 1.49
C ILE A 42 2.89 -6.42 1.80
N LEU A 43 3.73 -6.63 2.82
CA LEU A 43 4.80 -5.70 3.20
C LEU A 43 6.05 -5.99 2.39
N ASN A 44 6.60 -4.97 1.73
CA ASN A 44 7.89 -5.02 1.08
C ASN A 44 8.88 -4.16 1.86
N GLY A 45 9.98 -4.76 2.29
CA GLY A 45 10.98 -4.11 3.12
C GLY A 45 11.98 -3.25 2.35
N PRO A 46 12.67 -2.33 3.03
CA PRO A 46 13.77 -1.54 2.48
C PRO A 46 14.84 -2.37 1.78
N GLU A 47 15.17 -3.54 2.31
CA GLU A 47 16.18 -4.45 1.76
C GLU A 47 15.77 -5.04 0.40
N THR A 48 14.46 -5.18 0.17
CA THR A 48 13.91 -5.75 -1.07
C THR A 48 13.68 -4.66 -2.11
N THR A 49 13.22 -3.49 -1.66
CA THR A 49 12.84 -2.38 -2.55
C THR A 49 13.98 -1.42 -2.83
N GLY A 50 15.03 -1.42 -2.01
CA GLY A 50 16.09 -0.40 -2.02
C GLY A 50 15.64 0.98 -1.52
N MET A 51 14.41 1.10 -1.01
CA MET A 51 13.84 2.35 -0.54
C MET A 51 13.96 2.45 0.98
N GLY A 52 14.17 3.65 1.53
CA GLY A 52 14.29 3.86 2.99
C GLY A 52 12.96 3.75 3.77
N PHE A 53 12.00 2.97 3.29
CA PHE A 53 10.68 2.79 3.90
C PHE A 53 10.09 1.43 3.55
N TRP A 54 9.11 1.00 4.34
CA TRP A 54 8.25 -0.13 4.01
C TRP A 54 7.19 0.29 3.00
N SER A 55 6.84 -0.61 2.08
CA SER A 55 5.79 -0.32 1.10
C SER A 55 4.71 -1.39 1.04
N ILE A 56 3.47 -0.92 0.86
CA ILE A 56 2.27 -1.73 0.69
C ILE A 56 1.59 -1.28 -0.60
N ASN A 57 1.32 -2.22 -1.50
CA ASN A 57 0.55 -1.97 -2.73
C ASN A 57 -0.69 -2.87 -2.73
N PRO A 58 -1.89 -2.32 -2.47
CA PRO A 58 -3.15 -3.07 -2.41
C PRO A 58 -3.58 -3.64 -3.78
N TYR A 59 -3.18 -2.96 -4.85
CA TYR A 59 -3.57 -3.27 -6.23
C TYR A 59 -2.35 -3.40 -7.14
N VAL A 60 -2.50 -4.12 -8.26
CA VAL A 60 -1.55 -4.10 -9.38
C VAL A 60 -2.30 -3.74 -10.65
N GLY A 61 -1.81 -2.76 -11.41
CA GLY A 61 -2.61 -2.08 -12.45
C GLY A 61 -3.31 -0.85 -11.88
N CYS A 62 -3.59 0.13 -12.75
CA CYS A 62 -4.21 1.39 -12.32
C CYS A 62 -5.13 1.95 -13.39
N ALA A 63 -6.40 2.15 -13.02
CA ALA A 63 -7.44 2.69 -13.89
C ALA A 63 -7.16 4.14 -14.37
N PHE A 64 -6.28 4.88 -13.70
CA PHE A 64 -5.95 6.25 -14.08
C PHE A 64 -5.06 6.35 -15.32
N GLY A 65 -4.30 5.30 -15.64
CA GLY A 65 -3.58 5.23 -16.93
C GLY A 65 -2.58 6.35 -17.21
N CYS A 66 -1.92 6.92 -16.20
CA CYS A 66 -0.96 8.01 -16.42
C CYS A 66 0.14 7.58 -17.42
N ALA A 67 0.39 8.41 -18.43
CA ALA A 67 1.36 8.10 -19.49
C ALA A 67 2.77 7.82 -18.94
N TYR A 68 3.17 8.54 -17.89
CA TYR A 68 4.49 8.46 -17.24
C TYR A 68 4.58 7.39 -16.13
N CYS A 69 3.56 6.55 -15.96
CA CYS A 69 3.50 5.64 -14.81
C CYS A 69 4.54 4.52 -14.90
N TYR A 70 5.51 4.52 -13.99
CA TYR A 70 6.58 3.51 -13.95
C TYR A 70 6.03 2.10 -13.62
N ALA A 71 4.91 2.01 -12.90
CA ALA A 71 4.32 0.74 -12.48
C ALA A 71 3.66 -0.06 -13.62
N ARG A 72 3.64 0.47 -14.85
CA ARG A 72 3.29 -0.31 -16.05
C ARG A 72 4.21 -1.53 -16.21
N TYR A 73 5.50 -1.39 -15.86
CA TYR A 73 6.45 -2.50 -15.93
C TYR A 73 6.14 -3.61 -14.92
N THR A 74 5.81 -3.26 -13.68
CA THR A 74 5.50 -4.25 -12.63
C THR A 74 4.20 -5.00 -12.93
N HIS A 75 3.21 -4.34 -13.53
CA HIS A 75 1.99 -5.01 -14.00
C HIS A 75 2.27 -6.00 -15.14
N ARG A 76 3.07 -5.61 -16.13
CA ARG A 76 3.49 -6.51 -17.22
C ARG A 76 4.15 -7.78 -16.66
N TRP A 77 5.03 -7.63 -15.67
CA TRP A 77 5.67 -8.78 -15.03
C TRP A 77 4.67 -9.71 -14.32
N VAL A 78 3.62 -9.16 -13.68
CA VAL A 78 2.55 -9.97 -13.08
C VAL A 78 1.77 -10.74 -14.16
N MET A 79 1.50 -10.10 -15.31
CA MET A 79 0.85 -10.77 -16.44
C MET A 79 1.73 -11.91 -16.97
N GLU A 80 3.00 -11.65 -17.30
CA GLU A 80 3.92 -12.67 -17.83
C GLU A 80 4.03 -13.88 -16.89
N ARG A 81 4.21 -13.63 -15.59
CA ARG A 81 4.22 -14.72 -14.59
C ARG A 81 2.92 -15.48 -14.48
N ALA A 82 1.78 -14.81 -14.61
CA ALA A 82 0.50 -15.48 -14.59
C ALA A 82 0.32 -16.41 -15.80
N ALA A 83 0.91 -16.06 -16.95
CA ALA A 83 0.94 -16.92 -18.13
C ALA A 83 1.85 -18.13 -17.90
N ASP A 84 3.07 -17.91 -17.42
CA ASP A 84 4.06 -18.97 -17.13
C ASP A 84 3.55 -19.96 -16.07
N ASP A 85 2.93 -19.45 -15.01
CA ASP A 85 2.38 -20.27 -13.93
C ASP A 85 1.02 -20.92 -14.29
N HIS A 86 0.52 -20.75 -15.52
CA HIS A 86 -0.81 -21.20 -15.98
C HIS A 86 -1.97 -20.74 -15.08
N LYS A 87 -1.87 -19.53 -14.52
CA LYS A 87 -2.86 -18.92 -13.61
C LYS A 87 -3.88 -18.04 -14.33
N MET A 88 -3.70 -17.77 -15.61
CA MET A 88 -4.62 -16.94 -16.38
C MET A 88 -5.96 -17.65 -16.58
N VAL A 89 -7.04 -16.96 -16.22
CA VAL A 89 -8.36 -17.27 -16.77
C VAL A 89 -8.41 -16.88 -18.26
N GLN A 90 -9.35 -17.45 -19.00
CA GLN A 90 -9.46 -17.26 -20.44
C GLN A 90 -9.44 -15.76 -20.82
N GLU A 91 -10.23 -14.94 -20.14
CA GLU A 91 -10.34 -13.51 -20.42
C GLU A 91 -9.03 -12.76 -20.15
N LEU A 92 -8.28 -13.17 -19.13
CA LEU A 92 -6.97 -12.58 -18.84
C LEU A 92 -5.94 -12.98 -19.90
N GLY A 93 -5.99 -14.22 -20.38
CA GLY A 93 -5.18 -14.71 -21.49
C GLY A 93 -5.48 -13.99 -22.80
N GLU A 94 -6.76 -13.74 -23.09
CA GLU A 94 -7.15 -12.94 -24.24
C GLU A 94 -6.66 -11.49 -24.14
N ALA A 95 -6.81 -10.88 -22.95
CA ALA A 95 -6.28 -9.55 -22.68
C ALA A 95 -4.76 -9.49 -22.85
N TYR A 96 -4.02 -10.49 -22.36
CA TYR A 96 -2.57 -10.59 -22.50
C TYR A 96 -2.12 -10.65 -23.96
N ASN A 97 -2.80 -11.44 -24.79
CA ASN A 97 -2.40 -11.66 -26.17
C ASN A 97 -2.85 -10.55 -27.14
N LYS A 98 -3.97 -9.89 -26.85
CA LYS A 98 -4.62 -8.95 -27.79
C LYS A 98 -4.42 -7.48 -27.43
N LEU A 99 -4.26 -7.15 -26.14
CA LEU A 99 -4.15 -5.75 -25.71
C LEU A 99 -2.70 -5.30 -25.69
N PRO A 100 -2.41 -4.06 -26.10
CA PRO A 100 -1.10 -3.49 -25.88
C PRO A 100 -0.83 -3.32 -24.37
N PRO A 101 0.44 -3.38 -23.92
CA PRO A 101 0.77 -3.39 -22.49
C PRO A 101 0.21 -2.21 -21.68
N TRP A 102 0.16 -1.02 -22.27
CA TRP A 102 -0.36 0.17 -21.59
C TRP A 102 -1.87 0.07 -21.34
N LEU A 103 -2.62 -0.49 -22.28
CA LEU A 103 -4.06 -0.67 -22.16
C LEU A 103 -4.40 -1.86 -21.25
N ALA A 104 -3.56 -2.90 -21.28
CA ALA A 104 -3.67 -4.01 -20.35
C ALA A 104 -3.49 -3.54 -18.88
N PHE A 105 -2.57 -2.61 -18.62
CA PHE A 105 -2.35 -2.00 -17.29
C PHE A 105 -3.58 -1.24 -16.76
N GLU A 106 -4.31 -0.58 -17.67
CA GLU A 106 -5.45 0.27 -17.33
C GLU A 106 -6.74 -0.55 -17.14
N ARG A 107 -6.87 -1.64 -17.90
CA ARG A 107 -8.09 -2.45 -17.97
C ARG A 107 -8.05 -3.73 -17.14
N ASN A 108 -6.88 -4.22 -16.73
CA ASN A 108 -6.78 -5.47 -15.98
C ASN A 108 -6.14 -5.19 -14.63
N ILE A 109 -6.95 -5.10 -13.59
CA ILE A 109 -6.50 -4.69 -12.25
C ILE A 109 -6.55 -5.89 -11.32
N PHE A 110 -5.39 -6.25 -10.78
CA PHE A 110 -5.28 -7.29 -9.78
C PHE A 110 -5.53 -6.71 -8.38
N VAL A 111 -6.44 -7.33 -7.65
CA VAL A 111 -6.85 -6.93 -6.32
C VAL A 111 -6.33 -7.95 -5.31
N LYS A 112 -5.50 -7.50 -4.37
CA LYS A 112 -5.00 -8.34 -3.28
C LYS A 112 -6.05 -8.42 -2.18
N LYS A 113 -7.11 -9.20 -2.42
CA LYS A 113 -8.27 -9.29 -1.53
C LYS A 113 -7.91 -9.64 -0.09
N ASN A 114 -6.93 -10.53 0.08
CA ASN A 114 -6.49 -11.01 1.40
C ASN A 114 -5.43 -10.11 2.06
N ALA A 115 -5.19 -8.90 1.53
CA ALA A 115 -4.13 -8.02 2.02
C ALA A 115 -4.32 -7.61 3.49
N PRO A 116 -5.51 -7.21 3.97
CA PRO A 116 -5.71 -6.87 5.39
C PRO A 116 -5.44 -8.05 6.31
N GLU A 117 -5.91 -9.25 5.96
CA GLU A 117 -5.74 -10.46 6.78
C GLU A 117 -4.27 -10.86 6.86
N ILE A 118 -3.56 -10.82 5.73
CA ILE A 118 -2.12 -11.10 5.70
C ILE A 118 -1.35 -10.05 6.50
N LEU A 119 -1.69 -8.77 6.37
CA LEU A 119 -1.05 -7.71 7.14
C LEU A 119 -1.24 -7.93 8.65
N SER A 120 -2.47 -8.16 9.08
CA SER A 120 -2.81 -8.44 10.48
C SER A 120 -2.04 -9.65 11.02
N ARG A 121 -1.93 -10.72 10.22
CA ARG A 121 -1.15 -11.90 10.59
C ARG A 121 0.35 -11.59 10.69
N THR A 122 0.90 -10.85 9.74
CA THR A 122 2.31 -10.44 9.74
C THR A 122 2.64 -9.54 10.92
N LEU A 123 1.75 -8.64 11.31
CA LEU A 123 1.93 -7.75 12.46
C LEU A 123 1.77 -8.47 13.82
N ARG A 124 0.96 -9.52 13.90
CA ARG A 124 0.77 -10.30 15.14
C ARG A 124 1.79 -11.41 15.34
N PHE A 125 2.16 -12.09 14.26
CA PHE A 125 2.96 -13.32 14.29
C PHE A 125 4.24 -13.23 13.45
N GLY A 126 4.56 -12.04 12.95
CA GLY A 126 5.81 -11.81 12.24
C GLY A 126 7.02 -12.06 13.12
N SER A 127 8.16 -12.34 12.50
CA SER A 127 9.42 -12.49 13.23
C SER A 127 9.76 -11.21 14.01
N ASP A 128 10.48 -11.32 15.13
CA ASP A 128 10.90 -10.14 15.90
C ASP A 128 11.65 -9.11 15.07
N ARG A 129 12.31 -9.54 13.98
CA ARG A 129 12.93 -8.66 13.00
C ARG A 129 11.89 -7.78 12.28
N HIS A 130 10.77 -8.35 11.83
CA HIS A 130 9.67 -7.60 11.21
C HIS A 130 9.05 -6.59 12.17
N LEU A 131 8.84 -6.98 13.43
CA LEU A 131 8.20 -6.11 14.43
C LEU A 131 9.12 -4.97 14.87
N ARG A 132 10.42 -5.23 15.06
CA ARG A 132 11.42 -4.18 15.33
C ARG A 132 11.59 -3.21 14.16
N LEU A 133 11.48 -3.70 12.92
CA LEU A 133 11.54 -2.85 11.72
C LEU A 133 10.26 -2.04 11.48
N LEU A 134 9.22 -2.19 12.29
CA LEU A 134 8.03 -1.33 12.25
C LEU A 134 8.02 -0.31 13.40
N GLN A 135 8.89 -0.48 14.40
CA GLN A 135 9.04 0.48 15.48
C GLN A 135 9.73 1.75 14.95
N GLY A 136 8.92 2.77 14.63
CA GLY A 136 9.39 4.09 14.20
C GLY A 136 9.71 4.20 12.70
N GLU A 137 9.50 3.14 11.92
CA GLU A 137 9.75 3.13 10.48
C GLU A 137 8.52 3.59 9.69
N THR A 138 8.77 4.16 8.52
CA THR A 138 7.70 4.70 7.66
C THR A 138 7.09 3.59 6.78
N ILE A 139 5.76 3.50 6.77
CA ILE A 139 5.01 2.66 5.84
C ILE A 139 4.36 3.55 4.79
N VAL A 140 4.71 3.35 3.52
CA VAL A 140 4.14 4.06 2.38
C VAL A 140 3.15 3.15 1.66
N ILE A 141 1.91 3.62 1.50
CA ILE A 141 0.89 2.90 0.74
C ILE A 141 0.79 3.50 -0.67
N GLY A 142 0.80 2.62 -1.67
CA GLY A 142 0.56 3.01 -3.06
C GLY A 142 1.80 3.54 -3.77
N THR A 143 2.97 2.99 -3.45
CA THR A 143 4.23 3.36 -4.12
C THR A 143 4.18 3.08 -5.61
N ALA A 144 3.54 1.99 -6.02
CA ALA A 144 3.41 1.56 -7.42
C ALA A 144 2.04 1.88 -8.02
N THR A 145 0.97 1.71 -7.25
CA THR A 145 -0.42 1.91 -7.74
C THR A 145 -1.19 2.80 -6.81
N ASP A 146 -2.12 3.58 -7.36
CA ASP A 146 -2.95 4.47 -6.56
C ASP A 146 -3.90 3.65 -5.66
N PRO A 147 -3.86 3.83 -4.32
CA PRO A 147 -4.64 3.03 -3.38
C PRO A 147 -6.13 3.43 -3.33
N TYR A 148 -6.50 4.57 -3.92
CA TYR A 148 -7.87 5.10 -3.96
C TYR A 148 -8.43 5.20 -5.38
N GLN A 149 -7.87 4.41 -6.29
CA GLN A 149 -8.45 4.23 -7.62
C GLN A 149 -9.92 3.77 -7.54
N PRO A 150 -10.71 3.89 -8.63
CA PRO A 150 -12.15 3.56 -8.61
C PRO A 150 -12.51 2.19 -8.02
N ALA A 151 -11.60 1.22 -8.09
CA ALA A 151 -11.71 -0.10 -7.47
C ALA A 151 -11.96 -0.03 -5.95
N GLU A 152 -11.35 0.93 -5.25
CA GLU A 152 -11.42 1.06 -3.79
C GLU A 152 -12.84 1.31 -3.30
N ARG A 153 -13.68 1.97 -4.11
CA ARG A 153 -15.11 2.16 -3.79
C ARG A 153 -15.85 0.84 -3.58
N ARG A 154 -15.40 -0.22 -4.26
CA ARG A 154 -16.01 -1.55 -4.25
C ARG A 154 -15.31 -2.49 -3.27
N PHE A 155 -13.98 -2.58 -3.37
CA PHE A 155 -13.22 -3.61 -2.65
C PHE A 155 -12.74 -3.18 -1.27
N ARG A 156 -12.58 -1.87 -1.02
CA ARG A 156 -12.19 -1.32 0.29
C ARG A 156 -10.91 -1.94 0.87
N ILE A 157 -9.95 -2.32 0.02
CA ILE A 157 -8.72 -3.02 0.45
C ILE A 157 -7.80 -2.05 1.19
N THR A 158 -7.63 -0.83 0.67
CA THR A 158 -6.85 0.20 1.35
C THR A 158 -7.48 0.52 2.69
N ARG A 159 -8.81 0.67 2.75
CA ARG A 159 -9.52 0.85 4.02
C ARG A 159 -9.23 -0.26 5.03
N GLY A 160 -9.36 -1.53 4.63
CA GLY A 160 -9.08 -2.65 5.54
C GLY A 160 -7.62 -2.67 6.03
N ILE A 161 -6.67 -2.30 5.16
CA ILE A 161 -5.27 -2.13 5.56
C ILE A 161 -5.11 -1.03 6.61
N LEU A 162 -5.74 0.13 6.41
CA LEU A 162 -5.70 1.25 7.35
C LEU A 162 -6.33 0.88 8.70
N GLU A 163 -7.44 0.15 8.70
CA GLU A 163 -8.10 -0.35 9.91
C GLU A 163 -7.15 -1.26 10.70
N VAL A 164 -6.48 -2.21 10.03
CA VAL A 164 -5.48 -3.10 10.66
C VAL A 164 -4.30 -2.32 11.24
N LEU A 165 -3.77 -1.34 10.51
CA LEU A 165 -2.67 -0.51 10.99
C LEU A 165 -3.09 0.31 12.21
N ALA A 166 -4.27 0.93 12.16
CA ALA A 166 -4.81 1.73 13.26
C ALA A 166 -5.02 0.88 14.53
N GLU A 167 -5.52 -0.34 14.38
CA GLU A 167 -5.77 -1.26 15.51
C GLU A 167 -4.48 -1.78 16.16
N GLN A 168 -3.45 -2.09 15.38
CA GLN A 168 -2.30 -2.88 15.87
C GLN A 168 -1.05 -2.05 16.13
N LEU A 169 -0.86 -0.96 15.40
CA LEU A 169 0.27 -0.05 15.61
C LEU A 169 -0.16 1.23 16.36
N GLY A 170 -1.46 1.54 16.37
CA GLY A 170 -1.95 2.85 16.82
C GLY A 170 -1.51 3.96 15.87
N PHE A 171 -2.22 5.10 15.86
CA PHE A 171 -1.75 6.31 15.17
C PHE A 171 -0.66 7.00 16.00
N VAL A 172 0.46 6.32 16.26
CA VAL A 172 1.61 6.89 16.96
C VAL A 172 2.77 7.05 15.99
N ASP A 173 3.08 8.31 15.66
CA ASP A 173 4.29 8.83 14.98
C ASP A 173 4.80 8.13 13.71
N SER A 174 4.06 7.18 13.16
CA SER A 174 4.30 6.64 11.82
C SER A 174 3.86 7.70 10.81
N TYR A 175 4.84 8.29 10.12
CA TYR A 175 4.58 9.26 9.05
C TYR A 175 3.87 8.56 7.89
N PHE A 176 2.55 8.46 7.97
CA PHE A 176 1.73 7.95 6.89
C PHE A 176 1.67 9.01 5.77
N VAL A 177 2.51 8.87 4.75
CA VAL A 177 2.49 9.76 3.60
C VAL A 177 1.49 9.24 2.58
N ASP A 178 0.25 9.71 2.71
CA ASP A 178 -0.75 9.58 1.64
C ASP A 178 -0.51 10.67 0.59
N HIS A 179 -0.07 10.26 -0.60
CA HIS A 179 0.19 11.17 -1.71
C HIS A 179 -1.09 11.60 -2.46
N THR A 180 -2.28 11.16 -2.05
CA THR A 180 -3.52 11.39 -2.78
C THR A 180 -4.51 12.28 -2.00
N ARG A 181 -4.94 13.39 -2.61
CA ARG A 181 -6.02 14.24 -2.08
C ARG A 181 -7.38 13.56 -2.31
N SER A 182 -7.77 12.59 -1.49
CA SER A 182 -9.14 12.05 -1.53
C SER A 182 -10.04 12.73 -0.48
N ARG A 183 -11.21 13.24 -0.92
CA ARG A 183 -12.18 13.93 -0.06
C ARG A 183 -12.93 13.00 0.91
N SER A 184 -12.69 11.68 0.88
CA SER A 184 -13.36 10.71 1.76
C SER A 184 -12.78 10.65 3.18
N CYS A 185 -11.68 11.35 3.46
CA CYS A 185 -11.10 11.44 4.80
C CYS A 185 -11.97 12.25 5.80
N ALA A 186 -12.95 13.02 5.30
CA ALA A 186 -13.75 13.94 6.11
C ALA A 186 -14.60 13.28 7.21
N THR A 187 -14.94 11.99 7.10
CA THR A 187 -15.74 11.28 8.10
C THR A 187 -14.97 10.85 9.35
N HIS A 188 -13.64 10.96 9.37
CA HIS A 188 -12.79 10.60 10.53
C HIS A 188 -12.27 11.82 11.31
N ARG A 189 -12.86 13.01 11.13
CA ARG A 189 -12.37 14.27 11.73
C ARG A 189 -12.33 14.28 13.27
N ALA A 190 -13.16 13.48 13.93
CA ALA A 190 -13.20 13.43 15.39
C ALA A 190 -12.01 12.67 16.03
N ALA A 191 -11.30 11.84 15.28
CA ALA A 191 -10.12 11.10 15.78
C ALA A 191 -8.78 11.75 15.37
N CYS A 192 -8.82 12.84 14.60
CA CYS A 192 -7.66 13.40 13.90
C CYS A 192 -7.04 14.62 14.61
N THR A 193 -7.51 15.02 15.79
CA THR A 193 -7.07 16.25 16.47
C THR A 193 -5.65 16.19 17.04
N ASP A 194 -5.00 15.03 17.06
CA ASP A 194 -3.61 14.87 17.54
C ASP A 194 -2.64 14.28 16.51
N ALA A 195 -3.12 13.92 15.31
CA ALA A 195 -2.30 13.28 14.28
C ALA A 195 -1.62 14.33 13.39
N ARG A 196 -0.28 14.43 13.44
CA ARG A 196 0.51 15.13 12.41
C ARG A 196 0.53 14.32 11.11
N VAL A 197 -0.58 14.30 10.39
CA VAL A 197 -0.60 13.87 8.98
C VAL A 197 0.13 14.92 8.16
N THR A 198 1.39 14.68 7.82
CA THR A 198 2.11 15.54 6.87
C THR A 198 1.59 15.29 5.46
N HIS A 199 0.54 16.02 5.09
CA HIS A 199 0.20 16.19 3.69
C HIS A 199 1.32 17.00 3.02
N PRO A 200 1.97 16.50 1.96
CA PRO A 200 2.82 17.33 1.14
C PRO A 200 1.92 18.23 0.28
N CYS A 201 1.40 19.29 0.89
CA CYS A 201 0.78 20.37 0.14
C CYS A 201 1.93 21.20 -0.42
N ALA A 202 2.25 21.00 -1.70
CA ALA A 202 2.97 21.99 -2.47
C ALA A 202 2.19 23.32 -2.40
N LEU A 203 2.60 24.19 -1.49
CA LEU A 203 2.23 25.60 -1.47
C LEU A 203 3.51 26.39 -1.69
N SER A 204 3.72 26.72 -2.96
CA SER A 204 4.30 28.01 -3.30
C SER A 204 3.60 29.11 -2.48
N SER A 205 4.43 29.97 -1.89
CA SER A 205 4.07 31.27 -1.32
C SER A 205 2.94 31.30 -0.27
N ALA A 206 3.30 31.15 1.00
CA ALA A 206 2.64 31.92 2.07
C ALA A 206 3.60 32.08 3.24
N ARG A 207 4.22 33.27 3.33
CA ARG A 207 4.82 33.77 4.57
C ARG A 207 3.73 33.76 5.64
N SER A 208 3.91 33.00 6.72
CA SER A 208 3.26 33.34 7.99
C SER A 208 4.30 33.31 9.09
N ARG A 209 4.39 34.46 9.74
CA ARG A 209 5.20 34.73 10.92
C ARG A 209 4.51 34.05 12.09
N HIS A 210 5.20 33.21 12.85
CA HIS A 210 4.96 33.17 14.28
C HIS A 210 6.24 32.83 15.04
N ARG A 211 6.68 33.81 15.82
CA ARG A 211 7.80 33.75 16.76
C ARG A 211 7.55 32.64 17.80
N SER A 212 8.51 31.74 17.97
CA SER A 212 8.71 31.02 19.23
C SER A 212 9.48 31.91 20.19
N ARG A 213 8.79 32.37 21.23
CA ARG A 213 9.40 32.95 22.43
C ARG A 213 9.82 31.77 23.32
N HIS A 214 11.02 31.88 23.85
CA HIS A 214 11.67 31.09 24.90
C HIS A 214 12.43 29.82 24.49
N GLN A 215 13.70 29.85 24.93
CA GLN A 215 14.75 28.83 24.89
C GLN A 215 15.40 28.71 23.50
N LEU A 216 16.64 29.14 23.25
CA LEU A 216 17.81 29.04 24.13
C LEU A 216 18.83 30.13 23.75
N HIS A 217 18.96 31.14 24.61
CA HIS A 217 20.20 31.90 24.75
C HIS A 217 21.31 30.93 25.16
N ALA A 218 22.18 30.54 24.23
CA ALA A 218 23.57 30.16 24.47
C ALA A 218 24.16 29.54 23.20
N ARG A 219 24.78 30.38 22.36
CA ARG A 219 25.82 30.07 21.33
C ARG A 219 25.64 31.04 20.16
N ILE A 220 26.12 32.26 20.34
CA ILE A 220 26.73 33.19 19.36
C ILE A 220 27.07 34.43 20.19
N ALA A 221 28.13 34.32 20.98
CA ALA A 221 28.75 35.43 21.72
C ALA A 221 30.25 35.16 21.85
N ARG A 222 30.88 34.77 20.74
CA ARG A 222 32.33 34.50 20.67
C ARG A 222 33.02 34.91 19.36
N HIS A 223 32.41 35.80 18.58
CA HIS A 223 33.11 36.47 17.49
C HIS A 223 32.57 37.90 17.38
N HIS A 224 33.27 38.84 18.04
CA HIS A 224 33.32 40.30 17.82
C HIS A 224 33.69 41.01 19.12
N ARG A 225 34.91 40.74 19.61
CA ARG A 225 35.71 41.65 20.46
C ARG A 225 37.20 41.50 20.09
N GLN A 226 37.46 41.73 18.81
CA GLN A 226 38.73 42.25 18.34
C GLN A 226 38.39 43.55 17.62
N SER A 227 39.18 44.59 17.88
CA SER A 227 39.02 46.01 17.52
C SER A 227 38.40 46.88 18.62
N PHE A 228 39.32 47.51 19.36
CA PHE A 228 39.21 48.57 20.37
C PHE A 228 38.73 48.20 21.77
#